data_AF-A0ABD3TWQ2-F1
#
_entry.id   AF-A0ABD3TWQ2-F1
#
_cell.length_a   1.000
_cell.length_b   1.000
_cell.length_c   1.000
_cell.angle_alpha   90.00
_cell.angle_beta   90.00
_cell.angle_gamma   90.00
#
_symmetry.space_group_name_H-M   'P 1'
#
loop_
_entity.id
_entity.type
_entity.pdbx_description
1 polymer ?
#
loop_
_entity_poly.entity_id
_entity_poly.type
_entity_poly.pdbx_seq_one_letter_code
_entity_poly.pdbx_strand_id
1 'polypeptide(L)'
;MDKISHNSTYDDEPARAEEKCNKKYPEVGRKGTTYLFLWFDPQHYGHCYGYHMIPGHEGRKDPACSAYAYMENAPEEIFYDFSCQLEEYCLNREPGFWKNTSFFHDTFHGFSHKCPPVYKSSRHMLLKKINTEICEQTNAFLQHIKYSARAMGMAKFNHYLQFFMHQWSQKKKQNFCKKCTLAFSYVG
;
A
#
# COMPACT_ATOMS: atom_id res chain seq x y z
N MET A 1 -51.72 18.03 0.08
CA MET A 1 -50.69 18.24 1.12
C MET A 1 -49.50 17.39 0.71
N ASP A 2 -48.68 17.95 -0.17
CA ASP A 2 -47.51 17.28 -0.70
C ASP A 2 -46.39 17.29 0.35
N LYS A 3 -45.89 16.10 0.68
CA LYS A 3 -44.74 15.95 1.58
C LYS A 3 -43.49 16.37 0.82
N ILE A 4 -43.00 17.57 1.12
CA ILE A 4 -41.69 18.05 0.68
C ILE A 4 -40.64 17.11 1.27
N SER A 5 -39.97 16.34 0.42
CA SER A 5 -38.79 15.56 0.83
C SER A 5 -37.64 16.53 1.08
N HIS A 6 -37.21 16.62 2.33
CA HIS A 6 -35.96 17.31 2.67
C HIS A 6 -34.79 16.54 2.02
N ASN A 7 -34.32 17.04 0.89
CA ASN A 7 -33.10 16.58 0.26
C ASN A 7 -31.93 17.25 1.00
N SER A 8 -31.51 16.63 2.11
CA SER A 8 -30.32 17.05 2.85
C SER A 8 -29.09 16.86 1.94
N THR A 9 -28.54 17.98 1.48
CA THR A 9 -27.36 18.05 0.59
C THR A 9 -26.12 18.50 1.36
N TYR A 10 -26.12 18.38 2.69
CA TYR A 10 -25.01 18.78 3.54
C TYR A 10 -24.34 17.55 4.15
N ASP A 11 -23.06 17.36 3.84
CA ASP A 11 -22.15 16.32 4.36
C ASP A 11 -21.77 16.56 5.85
N ASP A 12 -22.45 17.49 6.53
CA ASP A 12 -22.20 17.88 7.93
C ASP A 12 -22.92 16.98 8.96
N GLU A 13 -23.69 15.98 8.51
CA GLU A 13 -24.16 14.92 9.41
C GLU A 13 -22.97 14.02 9.77
N PRO A 14 -22.62 13.86 11.06
CA PRO A 14 -21.56 12.96 11.44
C PRO A 14 -21.91 11.55 10.94
N ALA A 15 -21.03 11.03 10.08
CA ALA A 15 -20.96 9.65 9.64
C ALA A 15 -21.62 8.71 10.66
N ARG A 16 -22.69 8.00 10.26
CA ARG A 16 -23.41 7.10 11.16
C ARG A 16 -22.41 6.15 11.82
N ALA A 17 -22.66 5.71 13.05
CA ALA A 17 -21.75 4.82 13.81
C ALA A 17 -21.28 3.55 13.04
N GLU A 18 -21.97 3.21 11.96
CA GLU A 18 -21.67 2.16 10.99
C GLU A 18 -20.50 2.46 10.01
N GLU A 19 -19.97 3.69 10.00
CA GLU A 19 -18.86 4.14 9.15
C GLU A 19 -17.49 4.08 9.83
N LYS A 20 -17.42 3.68 11.10
CA LYS A 20 -16.14 3.50 11.80
C LYS A 20 -15.41 2.25 11.31
N CYS A 21 -14.11 2.41 11.04
CA CYS A 21 -13.16 1.34 10.76
C CYS A 21 -13.35 0.15 11.71
N ASN A 22 -13.62 -1.03 11.16
CA ASN A 22 -13.73 -2.28 11.91
C ASN A 22 -12.51 -3.21 11.78
N LYS A 23 -11.57 -2.90 10.88
CA LYS A 23 -10.36 -3.71 10.67
C LYS A 23 -9.39 -3.45 11.81
N LYS A 24 -8.98 -4.48 12.55
CA LYS A 24 -7.96 -4.36 13.61
C LYS A 24 -6.67 -5.01 13.14
N TYR A 25 -5.53 -4.45 13.53
CA TYR A 25 -4.26 -5.16 13.39
C TYR A 25 -4.35 -6.50 14.14
N PRO A 26 -3.85 -7.60 13.56
CA PRO A 26 -3.83 -8.89 14.24
C PRO A 26 -3.05 -8.79 15.56
N GLU A 27 -3.47 -9.57 16.55
CA GLU A 27 -2.74 -9.64 17.82
C GLU A 27 -1.30 -10.13 17.60
N VAL A 28 -0.39 -9.58 18.38
CA VAL A 28 1.06 -9.81 18.31
C VAL A 28 1.33 -11.31 18.53
N GLY A 29 1.51 -12.07 17.46
CA GLY A 29 1.91 -13.47 17.52
C GLY A 29 3.30 -13.68 18.14
N ARG A 30 3.69 -14.93 18.40
CA ARG A 30 4.92 -15.30 19.12
C ARG A 30 6.17 -14.48 18.74
N LYS A 31 6.96 -14.11 19.77
CA LYS A 31 8.31 -13.52 19.66
C LYS A 31 9.17 -14.29 18.64
N GLY A 32 9.78 -13.58 17.70
CA GLY A 32 10.86 -14.09 16.84
C GLY A 32 10.62 -14.03 15.33
N THR A 33 9.43 -13.63 14.86
CA THR A 33 9.19 -13.41 13.42
C THR A 33 9.61 -11.99 13.04
N THR A 34 10.36 -11.85 11.94
CA THR A 34 10.67 -10.56 11.32
C THR A 34 9.82 -10.43 10.07
N TYR A 35 9.14 -9.31 9.90
CA TYR A 35 8.29 -9.06 8.74
C TYR A 35 9.03 -8.16 7.75
N LEU A 36 8.70 -8.32 6.47
CA LEU A 36 9.25 -7.54 5.40
C LEU A 36 8.17 -6.60 4.88
N PHE A 37 8.38 -5.30 5.02
CA PHE A 37 7.55 -4.28 4.42
C PHE A 37 8.24 -3.72 3.18
N LEU A 38 7.50 -3.57 2.08
CA LEU A 38 8.07 -3.18 0.78
C LEU A 38 7.33 -1.96 0.24
N TRP A 39 8.09 -0.98 -0.25
CA TRP A 39 7.57 0.20 -0.92
C TRP A 39 7.65 0.00 -2.42
N PHE A 40 6.52 0.19 -3.12
CA PHE A 40 6.46 0.07 -4.56
C PHE A 40 5.96 1.36 -5.20
N ASP A 41 6.43 1.60 -6.42
CA ASP A 41 5.80 2.54 -7.34
C ASP A 41 4.76 1.83 -8.19
N PRO A 42 3.45 2.04 -7.94
CA PRO A 42 2.41 1.38 -8.71
C PRO A 42 2.17 2.06 -10.08
N GLN A 43 2.69 3.28 -10.31
CA GLN A 43 2.60 4.02 -11.57
C GLN A 43 3.73 3.62 -12.53
N HIS A 44 4.96 3.50 -12.05
CA HIS A 44 6.15 3.19 -12.86
C HIS A 44 6.54 1.71 -12.75
N TYR A 45 5.74 0.84 -13.36
CA TYR A 45 6.06 -0.58 -13.61
C TYR A 45 6.14 -1.47 -12.35
N GLY A 46 5.86 -0.96 -11.16
CA GLY A 46 5.92 -1.75 -9.94
C GLY A 46 7.35 -1.96 -9.43
N HIS A 47 8.21 -0.97 -9.65
CA HIS A 47 9.56 -0.97 -9.07
C HIS A 47 9.49 -0.89 -7.54
N CYS A 48 10.35 -1.64 -6.87
CA CYS A 48 10.51 -1.54 -5.43
C CYS A 48 11.45 -0.36 -5.12
N TYR A 49 10.96 0.63 -4.39
CA TYR A 49 11.77 1.75 -3.90
C TYR A 49 12.66 1.35 -2.74
N GLY A 50 12.20 0.43 -1.92
CA GLY A 50 12.94 -0.02 -0.76
C GLY A 50 12.12 -0.94 0.11
N TYR A 51 12.73 -1.36 1.21
CA TYR A 51 12.09 -2.23 2.16
C TYR A 51 12.47 -1.89 3.59
N HIS A 52 11.60 -2.25 4.51
CA HIS A 52 11.79 -2.08 5.93
C HIS A 52 11.61 -3.43 6.64
N MET A 53 12.62 -3.80 7.43
CA MET A 53 12.57 -5.01 8.25
C MET A 53 11.90 -4.67 9.59
N ILE A 54 10.75 -5.29 9.86
CA ILE A 54 9.97 -5.06 11.06
C ILE A 54 10.33 -6.10 12.11
N PRO A 55 10.96 -5.71 13.24
CA PRO A 55 11.20 -6.62 14.35
C PRO A 55 9.89 -6.84 15.13
N GLY A 56 9.28 -8.01 14.98
CA GLY A 56 8.02 -8.33 15.64
C GLY A 56 6.87 -8.43 14.65
N HIS A 57 5.78 -7.68 14.84
CA HIS A 57 4.59 -7.74 13.98
C HIS A 57 4.36 -6.42 13.28
N GLU A 58 3.76 -6.49 12.10
CA GLU A 58 3.31 -5.30 11.37
C GLU A 58 2.27 -4.54 12.20
N GLY A 59 2.57 -3.27 12.46
CA GLY A 59 1.64 -2.32 13.06
C GLY A 59 1.57 -1.02 12.29
N ARG A 60 0.60 -0.18 12.66
CA ARG A 60 0.41 1.18 12.12
C ARG A 60 1.66 2.07 12.12
N LYS A 61 2.62 1.79 13.01
CA LYS A 61 3.87 2.55 13.12
C LYS A 61 4.84 2.25 11.97
N ASP A 62 4.86 1.04 11.43
CA ASP A 62 5.98 0.60 10.59
C ASP A 62 5.98 1.25 9.19
N PRO A 63 4.83 1.40 8.51
CA PRO A 63 4.78 2.20 7.28
C PRO A 63 5.16 3.66 7.55
N ALA A 64 4.60 4.27 8.60
CA ALA A 64 4.88 5.67 8.94
C ALA A 64 6.36 5.91 9.28
N CYS A 65 6.94 5.08 10.15
CA CYS A 65 8.35 5.17 10.54
C CYS A 65 9.30 4.90 9.37
N SER A 66 8.98 3.93 8.50
CA SER A 66 9.84 3.63 7.36
C SER A 66 9.82 4.76 6.32
N ALA A 67 8.66 5.30 5.99
CA ALA A 67 8.59 6.46 5.10
C ALA A 67 9.33 7.67 5.68
N TYR A 68 9.09 7.99 6.96
CA TYR A 68 9.74 9.12 7.63
C TYR A 68 11.26 8.97 7.74
N ALA A 69 11.76 7.75 7.93
CA ALA A 69 13.20 7.50 8.07
C ALA A 69 13.96 7.50 6.74
N TYR A 70 13.30 7.12 5.63
CA TYR A 70 13.99 6.84 4.37
C TYR A 70 13.57 7.75 3.21
N MET A 71 12.45 8.46 3.31
CA MET A 71 11.96 9.36 2.27
C MET A 71 12.17 10.81 2.69
N GLU A 72 12.72 11.62 1.79
CA GLU A 72 12.92 13.05 2.03
C GLU A 72 11.58 13.80 2.18
N ASN A 73 10.59 13.40 1.37
CA ASN A 73 9.24 13.92 1.40
C ASN A 73 8.24 12.76 1.48
N ALA A 74 7.10 12.99 2.13
CA ALA A 74 6.03 12.02 2.14
C ALA A 74 5.48 11.82 0.71
N PRO A 75 5.08 10.59 0.33
CA PRO A 75 4.39 10.36 -0.92
C PRO A 75 3.09 11.17 -0.99
N GLU A 76 2.73 11.66 -2.18
CA GLU A 76 1.44 12.32 -2.39
C GLU A 76 0.27 11.37 -2.21
N GLU A 77 0.45 10.09 -2.56
CA GLU A 77 -0.58 9.06 -2.52
C GLU A 77 -0.01 7.78 -1.90
N ILE A 78 -0.70 7.23 -0.89
CA ILE A 78 -0.37 5.94 -0.29
C ILE A 78 -1.53 4.97 -0.44
N PHE A 79 -1.23 3.79 -0.97
CA PHE A 79 -2.16 2.66 -1.04
C PHE A 79 -1.77 1.63 0.02
N TYR A 80 -2.65 1.38 0.98
CA TYR A 80 -2.38 0.46 2.07
C TYR A 80 -3.63 -0.20 2.67
N ASP A 81 -3.43 -1.39 3.22
CA ASP A 81 -4.46 -2.23 3.79
C ASP A 81 -5.20 -1.63 4.98
N PHE A 82 -4.48 -0.80 5.76
CA PHE A 82 -4.97 -0.15 6.98
C PHE A 82 -4.87 1.39 6.87
N SER A 83 -5.07 1.93 5.67
CA SER A 83 -4.87 3.36 5.36
C SER A 83 -5.54 4.34 6.32
N CYS A 84 -6.76 4.06 6.81
CA CYS A 84 -7.42 4.96 7.76
C CYS A 84 -6.68 5.04 9.12
N GLN A 85 -6.17 3.92 9.62
CA GLN A 85 -5.41 3.88 10.87
C GLN A 85 -3.99 4.41 10.68
N LEU A 86 -3.45 4.26 9.47
CA LEU A 86 -2.17 4.84 9.09
C LEU A 86 -2.26 6.36 9.01
N GLU A 87 -3.28 6.91 8.34
CA GLU A 87 -3.52 8.35 8.25
C GLU A 87 -3.66 8.97 9.64
N GLU A 88 -4.52 8.41 10.49
CA GLU A 88 -4.70 8.86 11.87
C GLU A 88 -3.37 8.84 12.64
N TYR A 89 -2.56 7.79 12.47
CA TYR A 89 -1.25 7.70 13.12
C TYR A 89 -0.28 8.76 12.58
N CYS A 90 -0.18 8.92 11.26
CA CYS A 90 0.72 9.84 10.59
C CYS A 90 0.43 11.30 10.95
N LEU A 91 -0.82 11.73 10.83
CA LEU A 91 -1.23 13.12 11.12
C LEU A 91 -1.12 13.47 12.61
N ASN A 92 -1.31 12.50 13.52
CA ASN A 92 -1.13 12.72 14.95
C ASN A 92 0.34 12.79 15.39
N ARG A 93 1.26 12.21 14.61
CA ARG A 93 2.68 12.15 14.96
C ARG A 93 3.52 13.22 14.31
N GLU A 94 3.32 13.45 13.01
CA GLU A 94 4.11 14.40 12.24
C GLU A 94 3.27 15.03 11.12
N PRO A 95 2.29 15.88 11.46
CA PRO A 95 1.39 16.46 10.47
C PRO A 95 2.14 17.29 9.42
N GLY A 96 3.29 17.87 9.75
CA GLY A 96 4.09 18.67 8.82
C GLY A 96 4.61 17.87 7.63
N PHE A 97 5.07 16.64 7.87
CA PHE A 97 5.55 15.72 6.84
C PHE A 97 4.39 15.17 5.99
N TRP A 98 3.26 14.82 6.63
CA TRP A 98 2.15 14.09 6.00
C TRP A 98 1.02 14.98 5.43
N LYS A 99 1.08 16.30 5.60
CA LYS A 99 -0.01 17.23 5.22
C LYS A 99 -0.50 17.15 3.78
N ASN A 100 0.36 16.72 2.85
CA ASN A 100 0.06 16.65 1.42
C ASN A 100 -0.17 15.20 0.95
N THR A 101 -0.25 14.24 1.88
CA THR A 101 -0.41 12.83 1.58
C THR A 101 -1.88 12.43 1.64
N SER A 102 -2.37 11.82 0.56
CA SER A 102 -3.68 11.17 0.51
C SER A 102 -3.54 9.67 0.76
N PHE A 103 -4.41 9.11 1.59
CA PHE A 103 -4.39 7.70 1.96
C PHE A 103 -5.57 6.94 1.35
N PHE A 104 -5.28 5.84 0.67
CA PHE A 104 -6.27 5.02 -0.02
C PHE A 104 -6.13 3.55 0.36
N HIS A 105 -7.25 2.84 0.44
CA HIS A 105 -7.22 1.40 0.59
C HIS A 105 -6.75 0.73 -0.71
N ASP A 106 -5.98 -0.34 -0.54
CA ASP A 106 -5.79 -1.29 -1.63
C ASP A 106 -7.14 -1.90 -2.02
N THR A 107 -7.39 -1.97 -3.33
CA THR A 107 -8.66 -2.35 -3.93
C THR A 107 -9.08 -3.76 -3.54
N PHE A 108 -8.13 -4.69 -3.38
CA PHE A 108 -8.41 -6.08 -2.98
C PHE A 108 -8.88 -6.17 -1.53
N HIS A 109 -8.31 -5.34 -0.67
CA HIS A 109 -8.54 -5.37 0.77
C HIS A 109 -9.65 -4.39 1.20
N GLY A 110 -10.13 -3.54 0.31
CA GLY A 110 -11.22 -2.60 0.57
C GLY A 110 -12.60 -3.24 0.77
N PHE A 111 -12.84 -4.46 0.26
CA PHE A 111 -14.13 -5.14 0.39
C PHE A 111 -14.40 -5.71 1.78
N SER A 112 -13.34 -6.08 2.51
CA SER A 112 -13.44 -6.62 3.87
C SER A 112 -13.57 -5.53 4.94
N HIS A 113 -13.56 -4.26 4.53
CA HIS A 113 -13.42 -3.12 5.41
C HIS A 113 -14.62 -2.17 5.39
N LYS A 114 -15.22 -1.92 6.56
CA LYS A 114 -16.19 -0.84 6.73
C LYS A 114 -15.44 0.44 7.10
N CYS A 115 -15.28 1.34 6.13
CA CYS A 115 -14.61 2.62 6.29
C CYS A 115 -15.33 3.71 5.50
N PRO A 116 -15.14 5.00 5.86
CA PRO A 116 -15.74 6.10 5.12
C PRO A 116 -15.32 6.06 3.65
N PRO A 117 -16.17 6.50 2.71
CA PRO A 117 -15.87 6.44 1.28
C PRO A 117 -14.61 7.20 0.85
N VAL A 118 -14.06 8.09 1.68
CA VAL A 118 -12.83 8.85 1.39
C VAL A 118 -11.63 7.96 1.09
N TYR A 119 -11.54 6.78 1.71
CA TYR A 119 -10.42 5.86 1.52
C TYR A 119 -10.55 4.96 0.28
N LYS A 120 -11.65 5.07 -0.50
CA LYS A 120 -11.86 4.22 -1.68
C LYS A 120 -11.13 4.80 -2.89
N SER A 121 -10.01 4.20 -3.27
CA SER A 121 -9.24 4.53 -4.49
C SER A 121 -10.11 4.57 -5.76
N SER A 122 -11.11 3.69 -5.84
CA SER A 122 -12.04 3.58 -6.98
C SER A 122 -12.90 4.83 -7.23
N ARG A 123 -12.96 5.78 -6.29
CA ARG A 123 -13.64 7.08 -6.51
C ARG A 123 -12.87 7.98 -7.47
N HIS A 124 -11.56 7.83 -7.55
CA HIS A 124 -10.72 8.64 -8.41
C HIS A 124 -10.47 7.93 -9.73
N MET A 125 -10.96 8.50 -10.84
CA MET A 125 -10.82 7.90 -12.17
C MET A 125 -9.36 7.70 -12.59
N LEU A 126 -8.46 8.57 -12.14
CA LEU A 126 -7.02 8.47 -12.41
C LEU A 126 -6.41 7.26 -11.67
N LEU A 127 -6.86 6.97 -10.45
CA LEU A 127 -6.34 5.89 -9.62
C LEU A 127 -6.88 4.51 -10.02
N LYS A 128 -8.01 4.44 -10.75
CA LYS A 128 -8.54 3.17 -11.30
C LYS A 128 -7.57 2.45 -12.24
N LYS A 129 -6.64 3.18 -12.88
CA LYS A 129 -5.67 2.60 -13.82
C LYS A 129 -4.37 2.18 -13.13
N ILE A 130 -4.21 2.50 -11.85
CA ILE A 130 -3.01 2.18 -11.08
C ILE A 130 -3.04 0.71 -10.66
N ASN A 131 -1.89 0.03 -10.80
CA ASN A 131 -1.77 -1.36 -10.41
C ASN A 131 -1.57 -1.50 -8.89
N THR A 132 -2.66 -1.42 -8.11
CA THR A 132 -2.59 -1.60 -6.65
C THR A 132 -2.25 -3.04 -6.25
N GLU A 133 -2.40 -4.01 -7.16
CA GLU A 133 -2.05 -5.43 -6.95
C GLU A 133 -0.54 -5.73 -6.95
N ILE A 134 0.30 -4.72 -7.16
CA ILE A 134 1.73 -4.95 -7.31
C ILE A 134 2.34 -5.69 -6.12
N CYS A 135 1.88 -5.37 -4.91
CA CYS A 135 2.31 -6.00 -3.67
C CYS A 135 2.03 -7.50 -3.69
N GLU A 136 0.85 -7.94 -4.15
CA GLU A 136 0.50 -9.35 -4.21
C GLU A 136 1.31 -10.11 -5.25
N GLN A 137 1.53 -9.49 -6.41
CA GLN A 137 2.36 -10.08 -7.44
C GLN A 137 3.81 -10.25 -6.94
N THR A 138 4.32 -9.30 -6.16
CA THR A 138 5.65 -9.42 -5.54
C THR A 138 5.67 -10.44 -4.41
N ASN A 139 4.64 -10.50 -3.56
CA ASN A 139 4.52 -11.52 -2.52
C ASN A 139 4.56 -12.93 -3.10
N ALA A 140 3.87 -13.16 -4.23
CA ALA A 140 3.92 -14.42 -4.97
C ALA A 140 5.34 -14.70 -5.50
N PHE A 141 6.03 -13.69 -6.02
CA PHE A 141 7.43 -13.82 -6.45
C PHE A 141 8.37 -14.17 -5.30
N LEU A 142 8.18 -13.58 -4.12
CA LEU A 142 8.99 -13.81 -2.93
C LEU A 142 8.72 -15.17 -2.26
N GLN A 143 7.58 -15.84 -2.55
CA GLN A 143 7.38 -17.21 -2.06
C GLN A 143 8.47 -18.16 -2.53
N HIS A 144 9.09 -17.92 -3.70
CA HIS A 144 10.19 -18.75 -4.21
C HIS A 144 11.43 -18.74 -3.31
N ILE A 145 11.66 -17.65 -2.58
CA ILE A 145 12.85 -17.51 -1.71
C ILE A 145 12.55 -17.80 -0.25
N LYS A 146 11.26 -17.99 0.11
CA LYS A 146 10.82 -18.17 1.49
C LYS A 146 11.54 -19.30 2.21
N TYR A 147 11.72 -20.44 1.56
CA TYR A 147 12.40 -21.58 2.18
C TYR A 147 13.89 -21.31 2.39
N SER A 148 14.56 -20.75 1.40
CA SER A 148 15.97 -20.37 1.50
C SER A 148 16.18 -19.29 2.56
N ALA A 149 15.28 -18.31 2.66
CA ALA A 149 15.32 -17.24 3.65
C ALA A 149 15.28 -17.76 5.09
N ARG A 150 14.53 -18.84 5.36
CA ARG A 150 14.46 -19.46 6.70
C ARG A 150 15.78 -20.08 7.16
N ALA A 151 16.65 -20.47 6.23
CA ALA A 151 17.95 -21.04 6.51
C ALA A 151 19.07 -19.97 6.59
N MET A 152 18.76 -18.70 6.33
CA MET A 152 19.74 -17.62 6.26
C MET A 152 19.69 -16.73 7.51
N GLY A 153 20.86 -16.25 7.94
CA GLY A 153 20.95 -15.12 8.85
C GLY A 153 20.55 -13.81 8.17
N MET A 154 20.18 -12.81 8.97
CA MET A 154 19.61 -11.53 8.48
C MET A 154 20.48 -10.81 7.44
N ALA A 155 21.80 -10.78 7.63
CA ALA A 155 22.72 -10.13 6.69
C ALA A 155 22.73 -10.80 5.31
N LYS A 156 22.74 -12.14 5.29
CA LYS A 156 22.67 -12.92 4.03
C LYS A 156 21.31 -12.75 3.37
N PHE A 157 20.24 -12.78 4.17
CA PHE A 157 18.88 -12.55 3.68
C PHE A 157 18.75 -11.17 3.02
N ASN A 158 19.26 -10.11 3.64
CA ASN A 158 19.23 -8.76 3.06
C ASN A 158 19.96 -8.69 1.71
N HIS A 159 21.15 -9.29 1.60
CA HIS A 159 21.88 -9.33 0.33
C HIS A 159 21.12 -10.09 -0.76
N TYR A 160 20.55 -11.25 -0.41
CA TYR A 160 19.72 -12.03 -1.33
C TYR A 160 18.47 -11.26 -1.74
N LEU A 161 17.77 -10.64 -0.79
CA LEU A 161 16.57 -9.87 -1.05
C LEU A 161 16.85 -8.76 -2.06
N GLN A 162 17.93 -7.99 -1.88
CA GLN A 162 18.33 -6.95 -2.84
C GLN A 162 18.51 -7.51 -4.26
N PHE A 163 19.18 -8.66 -4.39
CA PHE A 163 19.33 -9.33 -5.68
C PHE A 163 17.97 -9.72 -6.29
N PHE A 164 17.08 -10.34 -5.51
CA PHE A 164 15.76 -10.75 -6.00
C PHE A 164 14.88 -9.55 -6.37
N MET A 165 14.93 -8.46 -5.60
CA MET A 165 14.22 -7.23 -5.92
C MET A 165 14.78 -6.57 -7.19
N HIS A 166 16.09 -6.66 -7.43
CA HIS A 166 16.67 -6.24 -8.71
C HIS A 166 16.12 -7.08 -9.87
N GLN A 167 16.12 -8.41 -9.75
CA GLN A 167 15.55 -9.31 -10.77
C GLN A 167 14.07 -9.02 -11.05
N TRP A 168 13.30 -8.73 -10.00
CA TRP A 168 11.91 -8.30 -10.12
C TRP A 168 11.76 -7.03 -10.97
N SER A 169 12.52 -5.99 -10.64
CA SER A 169 12.49 -4.71 -11.38
C SER A 169 12.87 -4.92 -12.85
N GLN A 170 13.89 -5.74 -13.14
CA GLN A 170 14.28 -6.06 -14.51
C GLN A 170 13.16 -6.77 -15.28
N LYS A 171 12.48 -7.74 -14.67
CA LYS A 171 11.34 -8.45 -15.27
C LYS A 171 10.18 -7.50 -15.58
N LYS A 172 9.87 -6.57 -14.67
CA LYS A 172 8.83 -5.56 -14.87
C LYS A 172 9.14 -4.61 -16.01
N LYS A 173 10.38 -4.12 -16.07
CA LYS A 173 10.87 -3.29 -17.17
C LYS A 173 10.74 -3.99 -18.52
N GLN A 174 11.16 -5.26 -18.62
CA GLN A 174 11.04 -6.04 -19.86
C GLN A 174 9.58 -6.24 -20.30
N ASN A 175 8.69 -6.56 -19.37
CA ASN A 175 7.26 -6.74 -19.67
C ASN A 175 6.62 -5.44 -20.19
N PHE A 176 7.02 -4.30 -19.64
CA PHE A 176 6.58 -3.00 -20.13
C PHE A 176 7.13 -2.71 -21.53
N CYS A 177 8.43 -2.86 -21.76
CA CYS A 177 9.03 -2.67 -23.09
C CYS A 177 8.31 -3.50 -24.15
N LYS A 178 8.02 -4.78 -23.87
CA LYS A 178 7.26 -5.65 -24.78
C LYS A 178 5.86 -5.12 -25.09
N LYS A 179 5.13 -4.63 -24.08
CA LYS A 179 3.80 -4.03 -24.26
C LYS A 179 3.86 -2.76 -25.12
N CYS A 180 4.87 -1.91 -24.92
CA CYS A 180 5.08 -0.73 -25.76
C CYS A 180 5.36 -1.10 -27.21
N THR A 181 6.30 -2.03 -27.45
CA THR A 181 6.62 -2.48 -28.82
C THR A 181 5.38 -3.02 -29.52
N LEU A 182 4.57 -3.83 -28.82
CA LEU A 182 3.30 -4.33 -29.36
C LEU A 182 2.33 -3.19 -29.66
N ALA A 183 2.15 -2.24 -28.74
CA ALA A 183 1.26 -1.09 -28.95
C ALA A 183 1.69 -0.26 -30.17
N PHE A 184 2.99 -0.07 -30.41
CA PHE A 184 3.48 0.65 -31.59
C PHE A 184 3.34 -0.15 -32.90
N SER A 185 3.35 -1.49 -32.86
CA SER A 185 3.12 -2.32 -34.05
C SER A 185 1.66 -2.41 -34.51
N TYR A 186 0.70 -2.01 -33.67
CA TYR A 186 -0.75 -2.00 -34.01
C TYR A 186 -1.26 -0.64 -34.49
N VAL A 187 -0.41 0.39 -34.53
CA VAL A 187 -0.76 1.77 -34.95
C VAL A 187 -0.05 2.14 -36.28
N GLY A 188 0.63 1.17 -36.91
CA GLY A 188 1.28 1.29 -38.22
C GLY A 188 0.49 0.60 -39.32
#